data_AF-A0A0K8PLY2-F1
#
_entry.id   AF-A0A0K8PLY2-F1
#
_cell.length_a   1.000
_cell.length_b   1.000
_cell.length_c   1.000
_cell.angle_alpha   90.00
_cell.angle_beta   90.00
_cell.angle_gamma   90.00
#
_symmetry.space_group_name_H-M   'P 1'
#
loop_
_entity.id
_entity.type
_entity.pdbx_description
1 polymer ?
#
loop_
_entity_poly.entity_id
_entity_poly.type
_entity_poly.pdbx_seq_one_letter_code
_entity_poly.pdbx_strand_id
1 'polypeptide(L)'
;MSRIALAETEMLRNLDQEFRGNELPDELYSRLARNGAVPHMKNACSPAPGDVKIGTPRWAVEAAAAIGAGAAERIGGLGVRLIGGPALLPTVPRTAEERAGEPRMAPEVAARARYGALAAAVGTVKARTVHQTSSKELVKVLGHRCLKRLRRR
;
A
#
# COMPACT_ATOMS: atom_id res chain seq x y z
N MET A 1 -7.38 1.99 -12.45
CA MET A 1 -6.78 1.82 -11.10
C MET A 1 -5.72 0.74 -11.19
N SER A 2 -4.44 1.08 -10.99
CA SER A 2 -3.39 0.07 -10.91
C SER A 2 -3.64 -0.83 -9.70
N ARG A 3 -3.68 -2.15 -9.90
CA ARG A 3 -3.81 -3.16 -8.83
C ARG A 3 -2.40 -3.67 -8.49
N ILE A 4 -2.10 -3.83 -7.21
CA ILE A 4 -0.88 -4.48 -6.74
C ILE A 4 -1.22 -5.97 -6.52
N ALA A 5 -0.35 -6.88 -6.96
CA ALA A 5 -0.54 -8.31 -6.77
C ALA A 5 -0.05 -8.77 -5.38
N LEU A 6 -0.43 -9.99 -4.98
CA LEU A 6 -0.21 -10.52 -3.63
C LEU A 6 1.27 -10.52 -3.25
N ALA A 7 2.14 -10.95 -4.18
CA ALA A 7 3.57 -11.03 -3.95
C ALA A 7 4.18 -9.65 -3.63
N GLU A 8 3.76 -8.62 -4.35
CA GLU A 8 4.22 -7.25 -4.14
C GLU A 8 3.73 -6.66 -2.82
N THR A 9 2.51 -7.00 -2.41
CA THR A 9 1.97 -6.57 -1.11
C THR A 9 2.72 -7.24 0.04
N GLU A 10 2.92 -8.56 -0.01
CA GLU A 10 3.68 -9.27 1.02
C GLU A 10 5.15 -8.83 1.03
N MET A 11 5.73 -8.54 -0.13
CA MET A 11 7.08 -7.99 -0.21
C MET A 11 7.16 -6.62 0.47
N LEU A 12 6.16 -5.73 0.31
CA LEU A 12 6.15 -4.42 0.99
C LEU A 12 6.03 -4.61 2.50
N ARG A 13 5.16 -5.52 2.95
CA ARG A 13 5.03 -5.86 4.37
C ARG A 13 6.35 -6.38 4.95
N ASN A 14 7.04 -7.26 4.24
CA ASN A 14 8.34 -7.80 4.66
C ASN A 14 9.41 -6.72 4.63
N LEU A 15 9.40 -5.81 3.65
CA LEU A 15 10.30 -4.67 3.61
C LEU A 15 10.09 -3.75 4.82
N ASP A 16 8.84 -3.46 5.19
CA ASP A 16 8.53 -2.65 6.38
C ASP A 16 9.05 -3.32 7.66
N GLN A 17 9.01 -4.65 7.75
CA GLN A 17 9.60 -5.40 8.87
C GLN A 17 11.13 -5.28 8.88
N GLU A 18 11.80 -5.40 7.73
CA GLU A 18 13.26 -5.20 7.64
C GLU A 18 13.66 -3.78 8.07
N PHE A 19 12.92 -2.75 7.64
CA PHE A 19 13.19 -1.37 8.07
C PHE A 19 13.03 -1.16 9.58
N ARG A 20 12.00 -1.75 10.18
CA ARG A 20 11.77 -1.69 11.64
C ARG A 20 12.80 -2.49 12.42
N GLY A 21 13.14 -3.70 11.96
CA GLY A 21 14.09 -4.59 12.63
C GLY A 21 15.53 -4.09 12.60
N ASN A 22 15.88 -3.22 11.65
CA ASN A 22 17.20 -2.60 11.54
C ASN A 22 17.25 -1.14 12.05
N GLU A 23 16.20 -0.69 12.74
CA GLU A 23 16.12 0.64 13.38
C GLU A 23 16.51 1.82 12.47
N LEU A 24 16.13 1.75 11.18
CA LEU A 24 16.46 2.81 10.24
C LEU A 24 15.69 4.10 10.56
N PRO A 25 16.31 5.28 10.39
CA PRO A 25 15.64 6.57 10.55
C PRO A 25 14.34 6.69 9.74
N ASP A 26 13.28 7.20 10.38
CA ASP A 26 11.95 7.40 9.78
C ASP A 26 12.00 8.27 8.51
N GLU A 27 12.94 9.22 8.44
CA GLU A 27 13.13 10.04 7.25
C GLU A 27 13.61 9.21 6.05
N LEU A 28 14.48 8.22 6.28
CA LEU A 28 14.98 7.33 5.24
C LEU A 28 13.89 6.39 4.77
N TYR A 29 13.12 5.80 5.69
CA TYR A 29 11.95 4.99 5.35
C TYR A 29 10.93 5.81 4.53
N SER A 30 10.62 7.02 4.98
CA SER A 30 9.69 7.92 4.29
C SER A 30 10.17 8.27 2.87
N ARG A 31 11.46 8.54 2.69
CA ARG A 31 12.03 8.90 1.38
C ARG A 31 12.11 7.71 0.43
N LEU A 32 12.59 6.57 0.91
CA LEU A 32 12.95 5.44 0.06
C LEU A 32 11.78 4.48 -0.18
N ALA A 33 11.04 4.13 0.87
CA ALA A 33 9.89 3.23 0.76
C ALA A 33 8.64 4.03 0.37
N ARG A 34 8.18 4.91 1.27
CA ARG A 34 6.85 5.56 1.15
C ARG A 34 6.75 6.50 -0.04
N ASN A 35 7.79 7.28 -0.32
CA ASN A 35 7.81 8.26 -1.41
C ASN A 35 8.60 7.79 -2.64
N GLY A 36 9.31 6.66 -2.55
CA GLY A 36 10.10 6.09 -3.63
C GLY A 36 9.47 4.82 -4.19
N ALA A 37 9.78 3.68 -3.55
CA ALA A 37 9.36 2.37 -4.02
C ALA A 37 7.84 2.24 -4.21
N VAL A 38 7.04 2.70 -3.24
CA VAL A 38 5.57 2.53 -3.28
C VAL A 38 4.91 3.26 -4.46
N PRO A 39 5.16 4.57 -4.70
CA PRO A 39 4.65 5.26 -5.89
C PRO A 39 5.10 4.62 -7.20
N HIS A 40 6.37 4.21 -7.30
CA HIS A 40 6.89 3.57 -8.51
C HIS A 40 6.23 2.22 -8.77
N MET A 41 6.05 1.38 -7.75
CA MET A 41 5.33 0.11 -7.90
C MET A 41 3.89 0.35 -8.33
N LYS A 42 3.17 1.29 -7.71
CA LYS A 42 1.78 1.58 -8.06
C LYS A 42 1.62 2.09 -9.50
N ASN A 43 2.59 2.83 -10.02
CA ASN A 43 2.47 3.46 -11.33
C ASN A 43 3.09 2.63 -12.46
N ALA A 44 4.12 1.84 -12.17
CA ALA A 44 4.88 1.09 -13.18
C ALA A 44 4.53 -0.41 -13.21
N CYS A 45 4.06 -1.00 -12.10
CA CYS A 45 3.62 -2.40 -12.11
C CYS A 45 2.18 -2.50 -12.61
N SER A 46 1.98 -3.35 -13.61
CA SER A 46 0.67 -3.88 -13.99
C SER A 46 0.72 -5.39 -13.81
N PRO A 47 -0.18 -5.99 -13.00
CA PRO A 47 -0.18 -7.43 -12.79
C PRO A 47 -0.39 -8.18 -14.10
N ALA A 48 0.45 -9.16 -14.36
CA ALA A 48 0.27 -10.11 -15.44
C ALA A 48 -0.98 -10.98 -15.21
N PRO A 49 -1.58 -11.57 -16.25
CA PRO A 49 -2.75 -12.43 -16.12
C PRO A 49 -2.56 -13.62 -15.18
N GLY A 50 -1.31 -14.10 -15.03
CA GLY A 50 -0.94 -15.22 -14.15
C GLY A 50 -0.53 -14.80 -12.73
N ASP A 51 -0.51 -13.51 -12.41
CA ASP A 51 -0.12 -13.05 -11.08
C ASP A 51 -1.21 -13.36 -10.05
N VAL A 52 -0.75 -13.78 -8.86
CA VAL A 52 -1.62 -14.10 -7.73
C VAL A 52 -2.28 -12.81 -7.25
N LYS A 53 -3.61 -12.76 -7.33
CA LYS A 53 -4.40 -11.61 -6.90
C LYS A 53 -4.67 -11.70 -5.41
N ILE A 54 -4.72 -10.53 -4.76
CA ILE A 54 -5.20 -10.43 -3.38
C ILE A 54 -6.69 -10.75 -3.39
N GLY A 55 -7.05 -11.86 -2.76
CA GLY A 55 -8.43 -12.28 -2.52
C GLY A 55 -8.95 -11.78 -1.18
N THR A 56 -10.26 -11.60 -1.07
CA THR A 56 -10.91 -11.35 0.23
C THR A 56 -10.99 -12.67 0.99
N PRO A 57 -10.45 -12.77 2.22
CA PRO A 57 -10.48 -14.02 2.98
C PRO A 57 -11.91 -14.39 3.39
N ARG A 58 -12.17 -15.69 3.55
CA ARG A 58 -13.51 -16.24 3.84
C ARG A 58 -14.20 -15.55 5.01
N TRP A 59 -13.50 -15.36 6.13
CA TRP A 59 -14.04 -14.69 7.32
C TRP A 59 -14.55 -13.27 7.02
N ALA A 60 -13.87 -12.53 6.12
CA ALA A 60 -14.23 -11.17 5.79
C ALA A 60 -15.45 -11.13 4.84
N VAL A 61 -15.55 -12.11 3.93
CA VAL A 61 -16.74 -12.27 3.08
C VAL A 61 -17.96 -12.64 3.92
N GLU A 62 -17.80 -13.56 4.87
CA GLU A 62 -18.87 -13.95 5.80
C GLU A 62 -19.29 -12.79 6.71
N ALA A 63 -18.33 -12.03 7.25
CA ALA A 63 -18.62 -10.84 8.05
C ALA A 63 -19.37 -9.77 7.23
N ALA A 64 -18.96 -9.53 5.99
CA ALA A 64 -19.65 -8.62 5.09
C ALA A 64 -21.09 -9.08 4.79
N ALA A 65 -21.29 -10.38 4.58
CA ALA A 65 -22.62 -10.96 4.37
C ALA A 65 -23.53 -10.80 5.61
N ALA A 66 -23.00 -11.00 6.82
CA ALA A 66 -23.75 -10.78 8.05
C ALA A 66 -24.18 -9.32 8.23
N ILE A 67 -23.29 -8.36 7.92
CA ILE A 67 -23.63 -6.93 7.90
C ILE A 67 -24.69 -6.65 6.83
N GLY A 68 -24.55 -7.24 5.65
CA GLY A 68 -25.49 -7.15 4.54
C GLY A 68 -26.89 -7.65 4.90
N ALA A 69 -26.99 -8.74 5.67
CA ALA A 69 -28.27 -9.27 6.15
C ALA A 69 -29.02 -8.24 7.01
N GLY A 70 -28.34 -7.70 8.03
CA GLY A 70 -28.95 -6.69 8.89
C GLY A 70 -29.29 -5.39 8.14
N ALA A 71 -28.52 -5.02 7.12
CA ALA A 71 -28.84 -3.89 6.26
C ALA A 71 -30.09 -4.15 5.40
N ALA A 72 -30.20 -5.33 4.80
CA ALA A 72 -31.34 -5.71 3.96
C ALA A 72 -32.65 -5.70 4.74
N GLU A 73 -32.64 -6.19 5.98
CA GLU A 73 -33.80 -6.16 6.89
C GLU A 73 -34.25 -4.73 7.19
N ARG A 74 -33.32 -3.87 7.64
CA ARG A 74 -33.62 -2.46 7.93
C ARG A 74 -34.18 -1.74 6.72
N ILE A 75 -33.58 -1.96 5.54
CA ILE A 75 -34.01 -1.36 4.28
C ILE A 75 -35.41 -1.81 3.90
N GLY A 76 -35.74 -3.11 4.07
CA GLY A 76 -37.08 -3.64 3.83
C GLY A 76 -38.14 -3.04 4.74
N GLY A 77 -37.79 -2.69 5.98
CA GLY A 77 -38.69 -2.07 6.96
C GLY A 77 -39.00 -0.59 6.72
N LEU A 78 -38.33 0.10 5.77
CA LEU A 78 -38.49 1.55 5.56
C LEU A 78 -39.78 1.94 4.82
N GLY A 79 -40.50 0.99 4.23
CA GLY A 79 -41.74 1.27 3.48
C GLY A 79 -41.54 2.11 2.21
N VAL A 80 -40.29 2.25 1.75
CA VAL A 80 -39.94 3.01 0.54
C VAL A 80 -39.84 2.10 -0.68
N ARG A 81 -40.09 2.65 -1.86
CA ARG A 81 -39.86 1.94 -3.12
C ARG A 81 -38.37 1.81 -3.39
N LEU A 82 -37.86 0.59 -3.36
CA LEU A 82 -36.46 0.28 -3.63
C LEU A 82 -36.28 -0.13 -5.09
N ILE A 83 -35.25 0.43 -5.73
CA ILE A 83 -34.81 0.02 -7.06
C ILE A 83 -33.62 -0.93 -6.86
N GLY A 84 -33.81 -2.21 -7.18
CA GLY A 84 -32.83 -3.29 -6.96
C GLY A 84 -33.29 -4.30 -5.90
N GLY A 85 -32.47 -5.32 -5.64
CA GLY A 85 -32.77 -6.40 -4.70
C GLY A 85 -31.91 -6.33 -3.43
N PRO A 86 -32.40 -5.78 -2.31
CA PRO A 86 -31.64 -5.72 -1.05
C PRO A 86 -31.31 -7.13 -0.50
N ALA A 87 -32.10 -8.14 -0.87
CA ALA A 87 -31.84 -9.55 -0.57
C ALA A 87 -30.52 -10.08 -1.17
N LEU A 88 -29.88 -9.34 -2.08
CA LEU A 88 -28.58 -9.71 -2.64
C LEU A 88 -27.41 -9.34 -1.72
N LEU A 89 -27.58 -8.37 -0.80
CA LEU A 89 -26.53 -7.92 0.13
C LEU A 89 -25.91 -9.02 1.00
N PRO A 90 -26.67 -9.98 1.56
CA PRO A 90 -26.09 -11.08 2.34
C PRO A 90 -25.45 -12.20 1.50
N THR A 91 -25.37 -12.06 0.18
CA THR A 91 -24.88 -13.16 -0.67
C THR A 91 -23.37 -13.32 -0.53
N VAL A 92 -22.94 -14.52 -0.15
CA VAL A 92 -21.52 -14.92 -0.16
C VAL A 92 -21.14 -15.43 -1.56
N PRO A 93 -20.30 -14.71 -2.33
CA PRO A 93 -19.84 -15.19 -3.63
C PRO A 93 -18.94 -16.43 -3.48
N ARG A 94 -19.19 -17.47 -4.30
CA ARG A 94 -18.39 -18.71 -4.34
C ARG A 94 -16.91 -18.51 -4.69
N THR A 95 -16.54 -17.37 -5.27
CA THR A 95 -15.20 -17.12 -5.80
C THR A 95 -14.12 -16.93 -4.73
N ALA A 96 -14.46 -17.02 -3.44
CA ALA A 96 -13.53 -16.72 -2.35
C ALA A 96 -12.42 -17.78 -2.13
N GLU A 97 -12.55 -18.99 -2.68
CA GLU A 97 -11.73 -20.12 -2.19
C GLU A 97 -10.58 -20.61 -3.09
N GLU A 98 -10.49 -20.34 -4.39
CA GLU A 98 -9.74 -21.30 -5.24
C GLU A 98 -8.63 -20.79 -6.17
N ARG A 99 -8.01 -19.64 -5.92
CA ARG A 99 -6.77 -19.29 -6.66
C ARG A 99 -5.67 -18.72 -5.78
N ALA A 100 -5.25 -19.50 -4.79
CA ALA A 100 -3.93 -19.33 -4.21
C ALA A 100 -2.91 -19.95 -5.20
N GLY A 101 -2.59 -19.19 -6.26
CA GLY A 101 -1.40 -19.50 -7.05
C GLY A 101 -0.15 -19.26 -6.20
N GLU A 102 0.95 -19.93 -6.52
CA GLU A 102 2.22 -19.68 -5.87
C GLU A 102 2.90 -18.46 -6.51
N PRO A 103 3.39 -17.48 -5.73
CA PRO A 103 4.09 -16.33 -6.28
C PRO A 103 5.38 -16.78 -6.97
N ARG A 104 5.69 -16.20 -8.13
CA ARG A 104 6.88 -16.54 -8.94
C ARG A 104 8.20 -16.36 -8.19
N MET A 105 8.23 -15.48 -7.20
CA MET A 105 9.33 -15.30 -6.27
C MET A 105 8.78 -15.18 -4.84
N ALA A 106 9.48 -15.80 -3.89
CA ALA A 106 9.19 -15.64 -2.48
C ALA A 106 9.24 -14.15 -2.10
N PRO A 107 8.15 -13.56 -1.56
CA PRO A 107 8.10 -12.14 -1.21
C PRO A 107 9.19 -11.69 -0.25
N GLU A 108 9.65 -12.58 0.64
CA GLU A 108 10.74 -12.37 1.60
C GLU A 108 12.07 -12.15 0.89
N VAL A 109 12.34 -12.93 -0.15
CA VAL A 109 13.58 -12.81 -0.95
C VAL A 109 13.59 -11.47 -1.69
N ALA A 110 12.47 -11.11 -2.31
CA ALA A 110 12.32 -9.84 -2.99
C ALA A 110 12.44 -8.63 -2.03
N ALA A 111 11.91 -8.75 -0.82
CA ALA A 111 12.03 -7.74 0.23
C ALA A 111 13.48 -7.54 0.65
N ARG A 112 14.20 -8.63 0.98
CA ARG A 112 15.62 -8.58 1.38
C ARG A 112 16.52 -8.03 0.29
N ALA A 113 16.29 -8.43 -0.97
CA ALA A 113 17.05 -7.90 -2.11
C ALA A 113 16.87 -6.37 -2.25
N ARG A 114 15.63 -5.88 -2.13
CA ARG A 114 15.34 -4.44 -2.14
C ARG A 114 15.92 -3.72 -0.93
N TYR A 115 15.79 -4.28 0.26
CA TYR A 115 16.38 -3.72 1.48
C TYR A 115 17.89 -3.56 1.31
N GLY A 116 18.60 -4.61 0.88
CA GLY A 116 20.04 -4.56 0.64
C GLY A 116 20.45 -3.50 -0.39
N ALA A 117 19.71 -3.41 -1.50
CA ALA A 117 19.96 -2.38 -2.52
C ALA A 117 19.76 -0.95 -1.98
N LEU A 118 18.71 -0.73 -1.18
CA LEU A 118 18.43 0.56 -0.54
C LEU A 118 19.49 0.88 0.52
N ALA A 119 19.87 -0.07 1.36
CA ALA A 119 20.89 0.10 2.39
C ALA A 119 22.26 0.45 1.77
N ALA A 120 22.65 -0.24 0.70
CA ALA A 120 23.85 0.09 -0.05
C ALA A 120 23.80 1.52 -0.64
N ALA A 121 22.65 1.95 -1.15
CA ALA A 121 22.44 3.30 -1.65
C ALA A 121 22.41 4.38 -0.54
N VAL A 122 22.09 4.02 0.71
CA VAL A 122 22.19 4.94 1.85
C VAL A 122 23.63 5.07 2.34
N GLY A 123 24.40 3.98 2.33
CA GLY A 123 25.83 4.00 2.66
C GLY A 123 26.66 4.94 1.78
N THR A 124 26.15 5.29 0.59
CA THR A 124 26.76 6.29 -0.31
C THR A 124 26.23 7.71 -0.10
N VAL A 125 25.14 7.90 0.65
CA VAL A 125 24.54 9.21 0.93
C VAL A 125 24.89 9.62 2.37
N LYS A 126 26.06 10.25 2.56
CA LYS A 126 26.32 11.02 3.79
C LYS A 126 25.21 12.05 3.96
N ALA A 127 24.40 11.90 5.02
CA ALA A 127 23.48 12.94 5.44
C ALA A 127 24.31 14.18 5.79
N ARG A 128 24.32 15.18 4.89
CA ARG A 128 24.93 16.47 5.21
C ARG A 128 24.12 17.09 6.34
N THR A 129 24.78 17.31 7.47
CA THR A 129 24.17 18.07 8.56
C THR A 129 23.93 19.51 8.11
N VAL A 130 23.07 20.24 8.82
CA VAL A 130 22.77 21.67 8.50
C VAL A 130 24.06 22.48 8.43
N HIS A 131 25.03 22.20 9.31
CA HIS A 131 26.35 22.84 9.33
C HIS A 131 27.24 22.50 8.13
N GLN A 132 26.94 21.42 7.42
CA GLN A 132 27.64 20.99 6.21
C GLN A 132 26.90 21.40 4.92
N THR A 133 25.78 22.11 5.06
CA THR A 133 24.97 22.58 3.93
C THR A 133 25.27 24.06 3.70
N SER A 134 25.60 24.43 2.46
CA SER A 134 25.88 25.84 2.14
C SER A 134 24.64 26.72 2.34
N SER A 135 24.84 27.97 2.74
CA SER A 135 23.74 28.93 2.97
C SER A 135 22.84 29.08 1.75
N LYS A 136 23.39 28.96 0.54
CA LYS A 136 22.64 29.00 -0.73
C LYS A 136 21.61 27.89 -0.84
N GLU A 137 21.98 26.66 -0.45
CA GLU A 137 21.06 25.51 -0.47
C GLU A 137 20.01 25.61 0.64
N LEU A 138 20.38 26.12 1.82
CA LEU A 138 19.41 26.37 2.90
C LEU A 138 18.33 27.39 2.49
N VAL A 139 18.74 28.50 1.85
CA VAL A 139 17.81 29.51 1.33
C VAL A 139 16.89 28.93 0.25
N LYS A 140 17.42 28.05 -0.62
CA LYS A 140 16.63 27.37 -1.65
C LYS A 140 15.57 26.44 -1.04
N VAL A 141 15.93 25.65 -0.03
CA VAL A 141 14.99 24.78 0.69
C VAL A 141 13.93 25.60 1.43
N LEU A 142 14.33 26.70 2.07
CA LEU A 142 13.40 27.62 2.75
C LEU A 142 12.41 28.25 1.77
N GLY A 143 12.90 28.77 0.64
CA GLY A 143 12.07 29.35 -0.42
C GLY A 143 11.08 28.33 -0.99
N HIS A 144 11.51 27.10 -1.23
CA HIS A 144 10.65 26.04 -1.72
C HIS A 144 9.54 25.68 -0.71
N ARG A 145 9.86 25.65 0.59
CA ARG A 145 8.87 25.40 1.66
C ARG A 145 7.87 26.55 1.80
N CYS A 146 8.32 27.80 1.72
CA CYS A 146 7.44 28.97 1.73
C CYS A 146 6.47 28.96 0.54
N LEU A 147 6.96 28.73 -0.67
CA LEU A 147 6.13 28.63 -1.88
C LEU A 147 5.11 27.49 -1.79
N LYS A 148 5.50 26.34 -1.23
CA LYS A 148 4.59 25.20 -1.02
C LYS A 148 3.49 25.50 0.02
N ARG A 149 3.77 26.33 1.03
CA ARG A 149 2.76 26.79 2.00
C ARG A 149 1.80 27.80 1.39
N LEU A 150 2.31 28.72 0.56
CA LEU A 150 1.48 29.72 -0.11
C LEU A 150 0.51 29.10 -1.12
N ARG A 151 0.93 28.05 -1.85
CA ARG A 151 0.07 27.29 -2.78
C ARG A 151 -1.03 26.45 -2.11
N ARG A 152 -1.06 26.37 -0.79
CA ARG A 152 -2.09 25.64 -0.02
C ARG A 152 -3.14 26.56 0.61
N ARG A 153 -3.07 27.87 0.32
CA ARG A 153 -4.13 28.85 0.58
C ARG A 153 -4.71 29.29 -0.76
#